data_AF-A0A377B1I8-F1
#
_entry.id   AF-A0A377B1I8-F1
#
_cell.length_a   1.000
_cell.length_b   1.000
_cell.length_c   1.000
_cell.angle_alpha   90.00
_cell.angle_beta   90.00
_cell.angle_gamma   90.00
#
_symmetry.space_group_name_H-M   'P 1'
#
loop_
_entity.id
_entity.type
_entity.pdbx_description
1 polymer ?
#
loop_
_entity_poly.entity_id
_entity_poly.type
_entity_poly.pdbx_seq_one_letter_code
_entity_poly.pdbx_strand_id
1 'polypeptide(L)'
;MNEKGEDVVVPGLFAVGEIACVSVHGANRLGGNSLLDLVVFGRAAGLHLQESIAEQGALRDASESDVEASLDRLNRWNNNRNGEDPVAIRKGAARMYAA
;
A
#
# COMPACT_ATOMS: atom_id res chain seq x y z
N MET A 1 8.43 5.98 4.32
CA MET A 1 9.05 6.97 5.22
C MET A 1 10.46 7.27 4.72
N ASN A 2 10.93 8.50 4.87
CA ASN A 2 12.34 8.83 4.61
C ASN A 2 13.26 8.27 5.71
N GLU A 3 14.57 8.51 5.60
CA GLU A 3 15.57 8.06 6.58
C GLU A 3 15.33 8.59 8.00
N LYS A 4 14.51 9.64 8.16
CA LYS A 4 14.13 10.25 9.44
C LYS A 4 12.82 9.71 10.01
N GLY A 5 12.17 8.76 9.34
CA GLY A 5 10.89 8.20 9.75
C GLY A 5 9.68 9.06 9.40
N GLU A 6 9.82 10.05 8.53
CA GLU A 6 8.73 10.94 8.12
C GLU A 6 7.98 10.36 6.91
N ASP A 7 6.67 10.54 6.87
CA ASP A 7 5.86 10.17 5.70
C ASP A 7 6.20 11.07 4.51
N VAL A 8 6.42 10.44 3.36
CA VAL A 8 6.77 11.12 2.11
C VAL A 8 5.89 10.61 0.99
N VAL A 9 5.49 11.55 0.13
CA VAL A 9 4.75 11.21 -1.10
C VAL A 9 5.69 10.42 -2.01
N VAL A 10 5.20 9.30 -2.53
CA VAL A 10 5.89 8.51 -3.56
C VAL A 10 5.31 8.92 -4.92
N PRO A 11 6.05 9.68 -5.75
CA PRO A 11 5.55 10.10 -7.06
C PRO A 11 5.24 8.90 -7.94
N GLY A 12 4.14 8.96 -8.69
CA GLY A 12 3.68 7.87 -9.55
C GLY A 12 3.00 6.70 -8.84
N LEU A 13 2.91 6.70 -7.51
CA LEU A 13 2.14 5.71 -6.75
C LEU A 13 0.70 6.20 -6.54
N PHE A 14 -0.26 5.53 -7.17
CA PHE A 14 -1.69 5.81 -7.03
C PHE A 14 -2.40 4.73 -6.22
N ALA A 15 -3.40 5.13 -5.45
CA ALA A 15 -4.24 4.23 -4.65
C ALA A 15 -5.69 4.71 -4.71
N VAL A 16 -6.65 3.78 -4.81
CA VAL A 16 -8.10 4.08 -4.87
C VAL A 16 -8.90 3.06 -4.07
N GLY A 17 -10.07 3.48 -3.57
CA GLY A 17 -10.95 2.61 -2.78
C GLY A 17 -10.48 2.47 -1.33
N GLU A 18 -10.73 1.30 -0.72
CA GLU A 18 -10.49 1.07 0.72
C GLU A 18 -9.02 1.18 1.15
N ILE A 19 -8.09 0.99 0.22
CA ILE A 19 -6.65 1.16 0.47
C ILE A 19 -6.23 2.64 0.55
N ALA A 20 -7.07 3.55 0.03
CA ALA A 20 -6.76 4.96 -0.08
C ALA A 20 -7.43 5.79 1.01
N CYS A 21 -6.66 6.66 1.68
CA CYS A 21 -7.19 7.62 2.64
C CYS A 21 -7.52 8.95 1.94
N VAL A 22 -8.52 8.94 1.06
CA VAL A 22 -8.96 10.16 0.32
C VAL A 22 -9.85 11.06 1.20
N SER A 23 -10.23 10.56 2.39
CA SER A 23 -10.88 11.27 3.51
C SER A 23 -12.06 12.19 3.14
N VAL A 24 -12.83 11.88 2.10
CA VAL A 24 -14.05 12.65 1.78
C VAL A 24 -15.21 12.40 2.78
N HIS A 25 -15.06 11.40 3.64
CA HIS A 25 -16.05 11.01 4.65
C HIS A 25 -15.63 11.36 6.10
N GLY A 26 -14.44 11.93 6.30
CA GLY A 26 -13.89 12.13 7.65
C GLY A 26 -13.77 10.83 8.44
N ALA A 27 -14.00 10.89 9.75
CA ALA A 27 -13.86 9.73 10.64
C ALA A 27 -14.97 8.66 10.48
N ASN A 28 -16.11 9.02 9.89
CA ASN A 28 -17.26 8.12 9.78
C ASN A 28 -17.70 8.00 8.32
N ARG A 29 -17.47 6.82 7.76
CA ARG A 29 -17.89 6.51 6.40
C ARG A 29 -19.38 6.18 6.36
N LEU A 30 -20.14 6.93 5.56
CA LEU A 30 -21.57 6.67 5.34
C LEU A 30 -21.74 5.33 4.59
N GLY A 31 -22.62 4.48 5.10
CA GLY A 31 -22.90 3.17 4.52
C GLY A 31 -23.43 3.27 3.09
N GLY A 32 -23.00 2.36 2.22
CA GLY A 32 -23.42 2.32 0.81
C GLY A 32 -22.52 3.10 -0.16
N ASN A 33 -21.61 3.95 0.33
CA ASN A 33 -20.73 4.73 -0.55
C ASN A 33 -19.49 3.96 -1.04
N SER A 34 -19.24 2.71 -0.57
CA SER A 34 -18.02 1.91 -0.90
C SER A 34 -17.80 1.79 -2.39
N LEU A 35 -18.86 1.36 -3.07
CA LEU A 35 -18.81 1.13 -4.49
C LEU A 35 -18.72 2.45 -5.26
N LEU A 36 -19.43 3.48 -4.80
CA LEU A 36 -19.41 4.80 -5.42
C LEU A 36 -18.02 5.43 -5.36
N ASP A 37 -17.36 5.38 -4.20
CA ASP A 37 -16.00 5.88 -4.01
C ASP A 37 -15.03 5.18 -4.95
N LEU A 38 -15.10 3.85 -5.02
CA LEU A 38 -14.23 3.07 -5.88
C LEU A 38 -14.42 3.46 -7.35
N VAL A 39 -15.67 3.61 -7.83
CA VAL A 39 -15.95 3.93 -9.24
C VAL A 39 -15.57 5.37 -9.57
N VAL A 40 -15.95 6.33 -8.73
CA VAL A 40 -15.72 7.76 -8.98
C VAL A 40 -14.23 8.09 -8.86
N PHE A 41 -13.59 7.73 -7.75
CA PHE A 41 -12.16 7.99 -7.57
C PHE A 41 -11.30 7.09 -8.47
N GLY A 42 -11.74 5.88 -8.78
CA GLY A 42 -11.09 5.03 -9.78
C GLY A 42 -11.02 5.70 -11.15
N ARG A 43 -12.14 6.27 -11.61
CA ARG A 43 -12.17 7.02 -12.88
C ARG A 43 -11.30 8.28 -12.82
N ALA A 44 -11.38 9.05 -11.74
CA ALA A 44 -10.59 10.26 -11.58
C ALA A 44 -9.08 9.95 -11.55
N ALA A 45 -8.66 8.93 -10.79
CA ALA A 45 -7.28 8.48 -10.73
C ALA A 45 -6.80 7.96 -12.08
N GLY A 46 -7.63 7.22 -12.83
CA GLY A 46 -7.27 6.74 -14.16
C GLY A 46 -7.01 7.87 -15.16
N LEU A 47 -7.84 8.91 -15.16
CA LEU A 47 -7.62 10.10 -16.01
C LEU A 47 -6.31 10.81 -15.65
N HIS A 48 -6.05 11.00 -14.36
CA HIS A 48 -4.84 11.67 -13.91
C HIS A 48 -3.59 10.80 -14.09
N LEU A 49 -3.70 9.48 -14.00
CA LEU A 49 -2.61 8.54 -14.25
C LEU A 49 -2.13 8.63 -15.70
N GLN A 50 -3.04 8.84 -16.66
CA GLN A 50 -2.69 9.04 -18.07
C GLN A 50 -1.81 10.30 -18.26
N GLU A 51 -2.18 11.41 -17.62
CA GLU A 51 -1.39 12.65 -17.62
C GLU A 51 -0.04 12.45 -16.92
N SER A 52 -0.07 11.81 -15.74
CA SER A 52 1.12 11.58 -14.93
C SER A 52 2.16 10.68 -15.60
N ILE A 53 1.74 9.63 -16.31
CA ILE A 53 2.64 8.79 -17.11
C ILE A 53 3.27 9.60 -18.24
N ALA A 54 2.48 10.45 -18.91
CA ALA A 54 3.00 11.29 -20.00
C ALA A 54 4.04 12.31 -19.50
N GLU A 55 3.85 12.88 -18.31
CA GLU A 55 4.78 13.83 -17.68
C GLU A 55 6.04 13.17 -17.12
N GLN A 56 5.93 11.98 -16.53
CA GLN A 56 7.07 11.26 -15.93
C GLN A 56 8.03 10.69 -16.98
N GLY A 57 7.58 10.54 -18.23
CA GLY A 57 8.40 10.00 -19.31
C GLY A 57 8.61 8.48 -19.19
N ALA A 58 9.73 7.98 -19.70
CA ALA A 58 10.02 6.55 -19.71
C ALA A 58 10.23 6.03 -18.28
N LEU A 59 9.36 5.11 -17.84
CA LEU A 59 9.53 4.39 -16.59
C LEU A 59 10.73 3.44 -16.70
N ARG A 60 11.47 3.36 -15.60
CA ARG A 60 12.59 2.41 -15.43
C ARG A 60 12.04 0.99 -15.31
N ASP A 61 12.63 0.06 -16.06
CA ASP A 61 12.41 -1.37 -15.84
C ASP A 61 12.99 -1.82 -14.50
N ALA A 62 12.41 -2.87 -13.92
CA ALA A 62 12.98 -3.52 -12.74
C ALA A 62 14.35 -4.12 -13.09
N SER A 63 15.36 -3.86 -12.27
CA SER A 63 16.69 -4.46 -12.42
C SER A 63 16.72 -5.85 -11.77
N GLU A 64 17.71 -6.67 -12.15
CA GLU A 64 17.98 -7.93 -11.46
C GLU A 64 18.23 -7.72 -9.96
N SER A 65 18.89 -6.61 -9.60
CA SER A 65 19.13 -6.26 -8.20
C SER A 65 17.86 -5.91 -7.41
N ASP A 66 16.82 -5.33 -8.04
CA ASP A 66 15.53 -5.10 -7.38
C ASP A 66 14.84 -6.42 -7.03
N VAL A 67 14.94 -7.39 -7.95
CA VAL A 67 14.37 -8.73 -7.80
C VAL A 67 15.13 -9.51 -6.72
N GLU A 68 16.46 -9.51 -6.79
CA GLU A 68 17.35 -10.15 -5.81
C GLU A 68 17.10 -9.62 -4.39
N ALA A 69 17.07 -8.30 -4.22
CA ALA A 69 16.78 -7.69 -2.93
C ALA A 69 15.39 -8.07 -2.39
N SER A 70 14.40 -8.28 -3.27
CA SER A 70 13.06 -8.75 -2.89
C SER A 70 13.05 -10.22 -2.48
N LEU A 71 13.77 -11.07 -3.21
CA LEU A 71 13.94 -12.49 -2.90
C LEU A 71 14.71 -12.69 -1.60
N ASP A 72 15.75 -11.91 -1.34
CA ASP A 72 16.52 -11.97 -0.09
C ASP A 72 15.63 -11.71 1.13
N ARG A 73 14.77 -10.69 1.07
CA ARG A 73 13.79 -10.41 2.13
C ARG A 73 12.84 -11.58 2.35
N LEU A 74 12.33 -12.18 1.28
CA LEU A 74 11.44 -13.33 1.35
C LEU A 74 12.15 -14.56 1.94
N ASN A 75 13.33 -14.87 1.43
CA ASN A 75 14.15 -15.99 1.85
C ASN A 75 14.57 -15.87 3.31
N ARG A 76 14.86 -14.65 3.79
CA ARG A 76 15.11 -14.39 5.22
C ARG A 76 13.96 -14.88 6.08
N TRP A 77 12.71 -14.59 5.71
CA TRP A 77 11.53 -15.04 6.46
C TRP A 77 11.29 -16.55 6.31
N ASN A 78 11.42 -17.10 5.11
CA ASN A 78 11.22 -18.53 4.86
C ASN A 78 12.25 -19.42 5.56
N ASN A 79 13.48 -18.93 5.75
CA ASN A 79 14.57 -19.68 6.36
C ASN A 79 14.78 -19.38 7.84
N ASN A 80 14.10 -18.38 8.40
CA ASN A 80 14.14 -18.14 9.83
C ASN A 80 13.49 -19.33 10.57
N ARG A 81 14.20 -19.87 11.56
CA ARG A 81 13.73 -20.98 12.42
C ARG A 81 13.62 -20.57 13.90
N ASN A 82 14.01 -19.33 14.21
CA ASN A 82 14.09 -18.80 15.56
C ASN A 82 13.18 -17.58 15.70
N GLY A 83 12.81 -17.25 16.93
CA GLY A 83 11.93 -16.12 17.24
C GLY A 83 10.50 -16.55 17.54
N GLU A 84 9.60 -15.57 17.55
CA GLU A 84 8.19 -15.77 17.92
C GLU A 84 7.36 -16.36 16.77
N ASP A 85 6.36 -17.17 17.09
CA ASP A 85 5.41 -17.71 16.11
C ASP A 85 4.53 -16.57 15.54
N PRO A 86 4.60 -16.26 14.22
CA PRO A 86 3.79 -15.22 13.60
C PRO A 86 2.28 -15.46 13.76
N VAL A 87 1.84 -16.71 13.86
CA VAL A 87 0.42 -17.04 14.06
C VAL A 87 -0.03 -16.65 15.46
N ALA A 88 0.81 -16.89 16.48
CA ALA A 88 0.55 -16.48 17.85
C ALA A 88 0.50 -14.94 17.97
N ILE A 89 1.46 -14.23 17.36
CA ILE A 89 1.48 -12.76 17.32
C ILE A 89 0.21 -12.22 16.66
N ARG A 90 -0.16 -12.74 15.47
CA ARG A 90 -1.37 -12.33 14.76
C ARG A 90 -2.63 -12.53 15.60
N LYS A 91 -2.75 -13.67 16.29
CA LYS A 91 -3.88 -13.92 17.21
C LYS A 91 -3.86 -12.97 18.40
N GLY A 92 -2.69 -12.65 18.94
CA GLY A 92 -2.52 -11.67 20.01
C GLY A 92 -2.99 -10.28 19.60
N ALA A 93 -2.52 -9.77 18.47
CA ALA A 93 -2.93 -8.49 17.92
C ALA A 93 -4.45 -8.45 17.65
N ALA A 94 -5.01 -9.50 17.03
CA ALA A 94 -6.46 -9.57 16.78
C ALA A 94 -7.30 -9.49 18.07
N ARG A 95 -6.84 -10.11 19.16
CA ARG A 95 -7.51 -9.99 20.47
C ARG A 95 -7.40 -8.58 21.06
N MET A 96 -6.25 -7.93 20.93
CA MET A 96 -6.05 -6.56 21.42
C MET A 96 -6.96 -5.56 20.70
N TYR A 97 -7.14 -5.67 19.39
CA TYR A 97 -7.99 -4.76 18.61
C TYR A 97 -9.50 -5.04 18.72
N ALA A 98 -9.89 -6.20 19.28
CA ALA A 98 -11.29 -6.59 19.43
C ALA A 98 -11.87 -6.29 20.83
N ALA A 99 -11.05 -5.80 21.76
CA ALA A 99 -11.44 -5.36 23.11
C ALA A 99 -11.60 -3.84 23.15
#